data_AF-A0A7L2CEW3-F1
#
_entry.id   AF-A0A7L2CEW3-F1
#
_cell.length_a   1.000
_cell.length_b   1.000
_cell.length_c   1.000
_cell.angle_alpha   90.00
_cell.angle_beta   90.00
_cell.angle_gamma   90.00
#
_symmetry.space_group_name_H-M   'P 1'
#
loop_
_entity.id
_entity.type
_entity.pdbx_description
1 polymer ?
#
loop_
_entity_poly.entity_id
_entity_poly.type
_entity_poly.pdbx_seq_one_letter_code
_entity_poly.pdbx_strand_id
1 'polypeptide(L)'
;RSHLSGKRHGRLRWLRAERRAQEQRSLFVSGFPRGTDPARLRQHFRAFGDVATVVMDKEKGAFAIVELRDPEGRRRALEQPRHLLEGRRLRVRPR
;
A
#
# COMPACT_ATOMS: atom_id res chain seq x y z
N ARG A 1 -26.86 -33.65 -23.11
CA ARG A 1 -26.64 -33.80 -21.66
C ARG A 1 -25.43 -32.96 -21.26
N SER A 2 -25.71 -31.74 -20.80
CA SER A 2 -24.71 -30.80 -20.28
C SER A 2 -24.06 -31.36 -19.03
N HIS A 3 -22.77 -31.05 -18.80
CA HIS A 3 -22.15 -30.76 -17.50
C HIS A 3 -20.62 -30.78 -17.66
N LEU A 4 -20.04 -29.63 -18.02
CA LEU A 4 -18.61 -29.40 -17.87
C LEU A 4 -18.37 -28.07 -17.14
N SER A 5 -17.59 -28.17 -16.07
CA SER A 5 -16.71 -27.12 -15.53
C SER A 5 -17.32 -25.99 -14.67
N GLY A 6 -17.84 -26.35 -13.50
CA GLY A 6 -18.17 -25.40 -12.42
C GLY A 6 -17.02 -24.97 -11.50
N LYS A 7 -15.76 -25.42 -11.71
CA LYS A 7 -14.64 -25.14 -10.77
C LYS A 7 -13.73 -23.96 -11.14
N ARG A 8 -13.98 -23.29 -12.27
CA ARG A 8 -13.10 -22.20 -12.77
C ARG A 8 -13.56 -20.77 -12.42
N HIS A 9 -14.80 -20.57 -11.95
CA HIS A 9 -15.33 -19.22 -11.71
C HIS A 9 -15.10 -18.65 -10.31
N GLY A 10 -14.94 -19.49 -9.28
CA GLY A 10 -14.70 -19.02 -7.90
C GLY A 10 -13.35 -18.30 -7.75
N ARG A 11 -12.28 -18.86 -8.33
CA ARG A 11 -10.91 -18.34 -8.20
C ARG A 11 -10.75 -16.91 -8.73
N LEU A 12 -11.37 -16.57 -9.86
CA LEU A 12 -11.26 -15.22 -10.44
C LEU A 12 -11.97 -14.15 -9.61
N ARG A 13 -13.06 -14.48 -8.91
CA ARG A 13 -13.82 -13.51 -8.11
C ARG A 13 -13.05 -13.13 -6.84
N TRP A 14 -12.46 -14.11 -6.15
CA TRP A 14 -11.66 -13.86 -4.95
C TRP A 14 -10.41 -13.03 -5.25
N LEU A 15 -9.68 -13.35 -6.32
CA LEU A 15 -8.50 -12.56 -6.74
C LEU A 15 -8.84 -11.09 -7.04
N ARG A 16 -10.02 -10.83 -7.61
CA ARG A 16 -10.50 -9.47 -7.88
C ARG A 16 -10.91 -8.74 -6.60
N ALA A 17 -11.60 -9.41 -5.68
CA ALA A 17 -11.99 -8.84 -4.40
C ALA A 17 -10.75 -8.51 -3.54
N GLU A 18 -9.78 -9.42 -3.50
CA GLU A 18 -8.53 -9.24 -2.76
C GLU A 18 -7.69 -8.09 -3.30
N ARG A 19 -7.58 -7.95 -4.64
CA ARG A 19 -6.91 -6.81 -5.26
C ARG A 19 -7.56 -5.47 -4.90
N ARG A 20 -8.90 -5.38 -4.97
CA ARG A 20 -9.63 -4.16 -4.56
C ARG A 20 -9.42 -3.85 -3.08
N ALA A 21 -9.45 -4.88 -2.23
CA ALA A 21 -9.21 -4.71 -0.81
C ALA A 21 -7.78 -4.21 -0.55
N GLN A 22 -6.80 -4.71 -1.32
CA GLN A 22 -5.42 -4.24 -1.26
C GLN A 22 -5.30 -2.76 -1.66
N GLU A 23 -5.93 -2.34 -2.75
CA GLU A 23 -5.98 -0.94 -3.19
C GLU A 23 -6.59 -0.03 -2.12
N GLN A 24 -7.66 -0.49 -1.47
CA GLN A 24 -8.31 0.24 -0.38
C GLN A 24 -7.52 0.34 0.91
N ARG A 25 -6.40 -0.39 1.05
CA ARG A 25 -5.48 -0.31 2.19
C ARG A 25 -4.09 0.20 1.83
N SER A 26 -3.85 0.46 0.54
CA SER A 26 -2.54 0.87 0.04
C SER A 26 -2.42 2.38 -0.11
N LEU A 27 -1.22 2.87 0.12
CA LEU A 27 -0.80 4.25 -0.08
C LEU A 27 0.30 4.30 -1.12
N PHE A 28 0.21 5.26 -2.03
CA PHE A 28 1.33 5.68 -2.87
C PHE A 28 2.11 6.77 -2.13
N VAL A 29 3.41 6.53 -1.91
CA VAL A 29 4.30 7.42 -1.17
C VAL A 29 5.46 7.83 -2.07
N SER A 30 5.78 9.13 -2.12
CA SER A 30 6.95 9.63 -2.84
C SER A 30 7.58 10.84 -2.14
N GLY A 31 8.73 11.29 -2.62
CA GLY A 31 9.43 12.47 -2.07
C GLY A 31 10.31 12.18 -0.84
N PHE A 32 10.55 10.92 -0.51
CA PHE A 32 11.58 10.51 0.44
C PHE A 32 13.00 10.60 -0.19
N PRO A 33 14.06 10.72 0.62
CA PRO A 33 15.45 10.71 0.13
C PRO A 33 15.79 9.48 -0.72
N ARG A 34 16.66 9.65 -1.71
CA ARG A 34 17.28 8.50 -2.38
C ARG A 34 18.07 7.68 -1.36
N GLY A 35 17.97 6.36 -1.43
CA GLY A 35 18.60 5.46 -0.45
C GLY A 35 17.81 5.26 0.84
N THR A 36 16.59 5.81 0.96
CA THR A 36 15.70 5.50 2.09
C THR A 36 15.43 4.00 2.16
N ASP A 37 15.70 3.39 3.30
CA ASP A 37 15.41 1.98 3.57
C ASP A 37 13.87 1.77 3.69
N PRO A 38 13.29 0.72 3.09
CA PRO A 38 11.86 0.45 3.21
C PRO A 38 11.40 0.26 4.68
N ALA A 39 12.29 -0.15 5.57
CA ALA A 39 12.03 -0.24 7.01
C ALA A 39 11.76 1.14 7.64
N ARG A 40 12.35 2.23 7.13
CA ARG A 40 12.07 3.60 7.59
C ARG A 40 10.65 4.01 7.24
N LEU A 41 10.23 3.75 6.00
CA LEU A 41 8.84 3.96 5.59
C LEU A 41 7.90 3.11 6.45
N ARG A 42 8.22 1.83 6.67
CA ARG A 42 7.43 0.96 7.55
C ARG A 42 7.30 1.55 8.96
N GLN A 43 8.41 2.00 9.55
CA GLN A 43 8.40 2.60 10.89
C GLN A 43 7.55 3.87 10.94
N HIS A 44 7.65 4.72 9.93
CA HIS A 44 6.85 5.95 9.83
C HIS A 44 5.35 5.65 9.75
N PHE A 45 4.96 4.73 8.86
CA PHE A 45 3.54 4.44 8.64
C PHE A 45 2.89 3.58 9.73
N ARG A 46 3.69 2.93 10.60
CA ARG A 46 3.19 2.24 11.79
C ARG A 46 2.39 3.14 12.74
N ALA A 47 2.66 4.45 12.74
CA ALA A 47 1.89 5.42 13.52
C ALA A 47 0.40 5.50 13.10
N PHE A 48 0.08 5.11 11.87
CA PHE A 48 -1.29 5.13 11.34
C PHE A 48 -1.96 3.77 11.38
N GLY A 49 -1.21 2.68 11.60
CA GLY A 49 -1.72 1.32 11.70
C GLY A 49 -0.65 0.29 11.33
N ASP A 50 -0.96 -0.99 11.50
CA ASP A 50 -0.03 -2.06 11.15
C ASP A 50 0.28 -2.06 9.65
N VAL A 51 1.56 -1.97 9.31
CA VAL A 51 2.04 -2.08 7.93
C VAL A 51 2.18 -3.55 7.57
N ALA A 52 1.44 -3.97 6.54
CA ALA A 52 1.50 -5.32 5.99
C ALA A 52 2.71 -5.48 5.08
N THR A 53 2.88 -4.59 4.10
CA THR A 53 3.98 -4.64 3.14
C THR A 53 4.45 -3.25 2.75
N VAL A 54 5.73 -3.13 2.38
CA VAL A 54 6.30 -1.94 1.75
C VAL A 54 7.03 -2.39 0.50
N VAL A 55 6.60 -1.90 -0.66
CA VAL A 55 7.20 -2.20 -1.96
C VAL A 55 7.76 -0.91 -2.52
N MET A 56 9.07 -0.83 -2.71
CA MET A 56 9.72 0.33 -3.31
C MET A 56 10.02 0.11 -4.78
N ASP A 57 10.00 1.20 -5.55
CA ASP A 57 10.51 1.23 -6.90
C ASP A 57 11.99 0.80 -6.93
N LYS A 58 12.30 -0.24 -7.71
CA LYS A 58 13.60 -0.93 -7.69
C LYS A 58 14.73 -0.13 -8.33
N GLU A 59 14.42 0.82 -9.21
CA GLU A 59 15.46 1.53 -9.97
C GLU A 59 15.84 2.86 -9.33
N LYS A 60 14.86 3.66 -8.92
CA LYS A 60 15.12 5.07 -8.57
C LYS A 60 14.74 5.41 -7.14
N GLY A 61 14.06 4.51 -6.43
CA GLY A 61 13.42 4.85 -5.15
C GLY A 61 12.49 6.05 -5.30
N ALA A 62 11.89 6.22 -6.48
CA ALA A 62 11.08 7.40 -6.79
C ALA A 62 9.76 7.40 -6.02
N PHE A 63 9.25 6.19 -5.74
CA PHE A 63 8.03 5.98 -4.98
C PHE A 63 8.05 4.62 -4.26
N ALA A 64 7.13 4.49 -3.32
CA ALA A 64 6.85 3.27 -2.60
C ALA A 64 5.35 3.06 -2.48
N ILE A 65 4.91 1.80 -2.51
CA ILE A 65 3.57 1.40 -2.11
C ILE A 65 3.66 0.87 -0.68
N VAL A 66 2.89 1.49 0.22
CA VAL A 66 2.76 1.05 1.61
C VAL A 66 1.37 0.46 1.78
N GLU A 67 1.29 -0.84 2.02
CA GLU A 67 0.03 -1.50 2.34
C GLU A 67 -0.13 -1.58 3.86
N LEU A 68 -1.25 -1.06 4.35
CA LEU A 68 -1.67 -1.24 5.74
C LEU A 68 -2.54 -2.48 5.87
N ARG A 69 -2.60 -3.06 7.07
CA ARG A 69 -3.47 -4.20 7.36
C ARG A 69 -4.95 -3.82 7.33
N ASP A 70 -5.23 -2.54 7.51
CA ASP A 70 -6.57 -2.04 7.79
C ASP A 70 -6.84 -0.71 7.02
N PRO A 71 -8.04 -0.53 6.43
CA PRO A 71 -8.37 0.64 5.63
C PRO A 71 -8.51 1.93 6.44
N GLU A 72 -8.87 1.87 7.73
CA GLU A 72 -8.88 3.02 8.64
C GLU A 72 -7.46 3.57 8.81
N GLY A 73 -6.45 2.69 8.81
CA GLY A 73 -5.06 3.12 8.82
C GLY A 73 -4.70 3.94 7.59
N ARG A 74 -5.16 3.51 6.40
CA ARG A 74 -4.95 4.26 5.15
C ARG A 74 -5.65 5.61 5.23
N ARG A 75 -6.89 5.65 5.73
CA ARG A 75 -7.64 6.89 5.91
C ARG A 75 -6.91 7.87 6.83
N ARG A 76 -6.46 7.43 8.02
CA ARG A 76 -5.68 8.27 8.95
C ARG A 76 -4.40 8.80 8.30
N ALA A 77 -3.69 7.97 7.55
CA ALA A 77 -2.50 8.40 6.83
C ALA A 77 -2.83 9.44 5.74
N LEU A 78 -3.96 9.34 5.04
CA LEU A 78 -4.36 10.34 4.03
C LEU A 78 -4.85 11.65 4.66
N GLU A 79 -5.46 11.59 5.84
CA GLU A 79 -5.93 12.76 6.60
C GLU A 79 -4.77 13.54 7.24
N GLN A 80 -3.61 12.91 7.44
CA GLN A 80 -2.42 13.55 7.99
C GLN A 80 -1.91 14.65 7.04
N PRO A 81 -1.96 15.94 7.42
CA PRO A 81 -1.65 17.03 6.50
C PRO A 81 -0.17 17.10 6.10
N ARG A 82 0.70 16.56 6.97
CA ARG A 82 2.16 16.60 6.83
C ARG A 82 2.77 15.29 7.27
N HIS A 83 3.40 14.59 6.33
CA HIS A 83 4.33 13.50 6.61
C HIS A 83 5.75 14.01 6.45
N LEU A 84 6.56 13.89 7.49
CA LEU A 84 7.97 14.25 7.48
C LEU A 84 8.79 13.01 7.79
N LEU A 85 9.74 12.70 6.92
CA LEU A 85 10.74 11.65 7.12
C LEU A 85 12.11 12.26 6.87
N GLU A 86 12.98 12.23 7.89
CA GLU A 86 14.36 12.77 7.80
C GLU A 86 14.39 14.23 7.29
N GLY A 87 13.45 15.06 7.78
CA GLY A 87 13.32 16.46 7.38
C GLY A 87 12.74 16.69 5.97
N ARG A 88 12.44 15.64 5.21
CA ARG A 88 11.79 15.74 3.89
C ARG A 88 10.29 15.51 4.02
N ARG A 89 9.51 16.31 3.29
CA ARG A 89 8.06 16.16 3.20
C ARG A 89 7.70 15.05 2.21
N LEU A 90 7.09 13.98 2.72
CA LEU A 90 6.54 12.93 1.87
C LEU A 90 5.25 13.39 1.21
N ARG A 91 5.01 12.91 0.00
CA ARG A 91 3.74 12.99 -0.72
C ARG A 91 3.03 11.66 -0.56
N VAL A 92 1.87 11.67 0.09
CA VAL A 92 1.05 10.48 0.33
C VAL A 92 -0.26 10.62 -0.45
N ARG A 93 -0.62 9.60 -1.22
CA ARG A 93 -1.81 9.57 -2.08
C ARG A 93 -2.47 8.19 -2.03
N PRO A 94 -3.77 8.07 -2.38
CA PRO A 94 -4.35 6.80 -2.74
C PRO A 94 -3.50 6.07 -3.78
N ARG A 95 -3.38 4.74 -3.65
CA ARG A 95 -2.82 3.88 -4.69
C ARG A 95 -3.71 3.88 -5.94
#